data_AF-A0A0B1RVW5-F1
#
_entry.id   AF-A0A0B1RVW5-F1
#
_cell.length_a   1.000
_cell.length_b   1.000
_cell.length_c   1.000
_cell.angle_alpha   90.00
_cell.angle_beta   90.00
_cell.angle_gamma   90.00
#
_symmetry.space_group_name_H-M   'P 1'
#
loop_
_entity.id
_entity.type
_entity.pdbx_description
1 polymer ?
#
loop_
_entity_poly.entity_id
_entity_poly.type
_entity_poly.pdbx_seq_one_letter_code
_entity_poly.pdbx_strand_id
1 'polypeptide(L)'
;MFHLVGLEALNSSDEFNIDPKTTLLIDLCSFVVPTTNVATIENNALVIEGVSRCRNALLNGQNTDYDWDNGYTCHQLNSGAITVQLPQPYMIKSMRLLLWDCDDRYYSYYIEVSVDQINWVKVVDRRIKQCRFVHILLVS
;
A
#
# COMPACT_ATOMS: atom_id res chain seq x y z
N MET A 1 -7.82 10.73 -12.88
CA MET A 1 -6.72 9.75 -12.71
C MET A 1 -6.40 9.69 -11.22
N PHE A 2 -6.07 8.51 -10.69
CA PHE A 2 -5.61 8.37 -9.29
C PHE A 2 -4.09 8.28 -9.29
N HIS A 3 -3.40 9.04 -8.43
CA HIS A 3 -1.94 9.09 -8.38
C HIS A 3 -1.46 8.78 -6.96
N LEU A 4 -0.49 7.89 -6.87
CA LEU A 4 0.15 7.47 -5.63
C LEU A 4 1.66 7.64 -5.78
N VAL A 5 2.25 8.43 -4.91
CA VAL A 5 3.68 8.76 -4.91
C VAL A 5 4.44 7.72 -4.11
N GLY A 6 3.92 7.35 -2.93
CA GLY A 6 4.58 6.40 -2.02
C GLY A 6 3.59 5.48 -1.32
N LEU A 7 4.05 4.25 -1.06
CA LEU A 7 3.35 3.27 -0.24
C LEU A 7 4.28 2.68 0.81
N GLU A 8 3.80 2.58 2.03
CA GLU A 8 4.42 1.76 3.07
C GLU A 8 3.42 0.78 3.64
N ALA A 9 3.89 -0.42 3.97
CA ALA A 9 3.13 -1.47 4.63
C ALA A 9 3.92 -2.02 5.82
N LEU A 10 3.36 -1.86 7.02
CA LEU A 10 4.05 -2.06 8.29
C LEU A 10 3.15 -2.85 9.25
N ASN A 11 3.75 -3.65 10.14
CA ASN A 11 3.13 -3.92 11.44
C ASN A 11 3.57 -2.80 12.40
N SER A 12 2.69 -2.36 13.31
CA SER A 12 3.00 -1.20 14.17
C SER A 12 4.34 -1.39 14.89
N SER A 13 5.07 -0.29 15.13
CA SER A 13 6.30 -0.29 15.93
C SER A 13 6.05 -0.54 17.43
N ASP A 14 4.78 -0.53 17.87
CA ASP A 14 4.43 -0.85 19.26
C ASP A 14 4.48 -2.36 19.48
N GLU A 15 5.26 -2.80 20.48
CA GLU A 15 5.19 -4.18 20.98
C GLU A 15 3.73 -4.46 21.40
N PHE A 16 3.10 -5.40 20.71
CA PHE A 16 1.76 -5.86 21.05
C PHE A 16 1.83 -7.33 21.43
N ASN A 17 1.14 -7.70 22.51
CA ASN A 17 0.92 -9.11 22.82
C ASN A 17 -0.01 -9.69 21.76
N ILE A 18 0.57 -10.37 20.78
CA ILE A 18 -0.17 -11.23 19.86
C ILE A 18 -0.69 -12.38 20.72
N ASP A 19 -2.01 -12.58 20.74
CA ASP A 19 -2.57 -13.67 21.52
C ASP A 19 -2.09 -15.02 20.95
N PRO A 20 -1.96 -16.07 21.80
CA PRO A 20 -1.39 -17.34 21.37
C PRO A 20 -2.09 -17.98 20.18
N LYS A 21 -3.39 -17.72 19.99
CA LYS A 21 -4.16 -18.25 18.86
C LYS A 21 -3.78 -17.55 17.57
N THR A 22 -3.60 -16.23 17.60
CA THR A 22 -3.11 -15.47 16.45
C THR A 22 -1.67 -15.84 16.12
N THR A 23 -0.79 -16.06 17.11
CA THR A 23 0.57 -16.60 16.89
C THR A 23 0.53 -17.96 16.22
N LEU A 24 -0.30 -18.88 16.73
CA LEU A 24 -0.52 -20.20 16.11
C LEU A 24 -1.03 -20.09 14.68
N LEU A 25 -1.93 -19.15 14.38
CA LEU A 25 -2.43 -18.92 13.02
C LEU A 25 -1.35 -18.36 12.09
N ILE A 26 -0.51 -17.45 12.59
CA ILE A 26 0.64 -16.91 11.86
C ILE A 26 1.59 -18.06 11.49
N ASP A 27 1.94 -18.89 12.47
CA ASP A 27 2.86 -20.02 12.28
C ASP A 27 2.28 -21.10 11.36
N LEU A 28 0.99 -21.44 11.51
CA LEU A 28 0.33 -22.46 10.69
C LEU A 28 0.09 -22.01 9.25
N CYS A 29 -0.20 -20.73 9.03
CA CYS A 29 -0.46 -20.18 7.70
C CYS A 29 0.79 -19.56 7.06
N SER A 30 1.95 -19.65 7.73
CA SER A 30 3.23 -19.10 7.28
C SER A 30 3.17 -17.60 6.96
N PHE A 31 2.35 -16.85 7.70
CA PHE A 31 2.34 -15.39 7.56
C PHE A 31 3.57 -14.80 8.24
N VAL A 32 4.17 -13.79 7.62
CA VAL A 32 5.26 -13.04 8.26
C VAL A 32 4.73 -11.75 8.85
N VAL A 33 5.16 -11.44 10.07
CA VAL A 33 4.87 -10.16 10.72
C VAL A 33 6.01 -9.19 10.38
N PRO A 34 5.77 -8.16 9.54
CA PRO A 34 6.84 -7.27 9.10
C PRO A 34 7.25 -6.30 10.22
N THR A 35 8.55 -6.23 10.52
CA THR A 35 9.11 -5.26 11.49
C THR A 35 9.53 -3.93 10.84
N THR A 36 9.57 -3.88 9.51
CA THR A 36 9.91 -2.72 8.69
C THR A 36 9.00 -2.64 7.46
N ASN A 37 9.09 -1.57 6.68
CA ASN A 37 8.27 -1.41 5.48
C ASN A 37 8.60 -2.50 4.45
N VAL A 38 7.64 -3.39 4.16
CA VAL A 38 7.80 -4.46 3.16
C VAL A 38 7.39 -4.06 1.75
N ALA A 39 6.78 -2.90 1.57
CA ALA A 39 6.43 -2.34 0.26
C ALA A 39 7.61 -1.54 -0.32
N THR A 40 8.76 -2.18 -0.50
CA THR A 40 9.97 -1.57 -1.08
C THR A 40 10.61 -2.48 -2.13
N ILE A 41 11.39 -1.89 -3.05
CA ILE A 41 12.17 -2.65 -4.03
C ILE A 41 13.17 -3.58 -3.33
N GLU A 42 13.80 -3.12 -2.25
CA GLU A 42 14.78 -3.91 -1.48
C GLU A 42 14.16 -5.17 -0.89
N ASN A 43 12.87 -5.12 -0.54
CA ASN A 43 12.09 -6.26 -0.09
C ASN A 43 11.42 -7.03 -1.25
N ASN A 44 11.83 -6.81 -2.50
CA ASN A 44 11.28 -7.46 -3.70
C ASN A 44 9.77 -7.25 -3.91
N ALA A 45 9.20 -6.16 -3.38
CA ALA A 45 7.84 -5.78 -3.72
C ALA A 45 7.77 -5.26 -5.16
N LEU A 46 6.65 -5.53 -5.82
CA LEU A 46 6.43 -5.22 -7.23
C LEU A 46 5.13 -4.45 -7.43
N VAL A 47 5.16 -3.44 -8.29
CA VAL A 47 3.93 -2.89 -8.88
C VAL A 47 3.56 -3.77 -10.07
N ILE A 48 2.49 -4.55 -9.95
CA ILE A 48 2.02 -5.46 -11.02
C ILE A 48 0.90 -4.84 -11.86
N GLU A 49 0.26 -3.80 -11.35
CA GLU A 49 -0.73 -2.99 -12.06
C GLU A 49 -0.55 -1.52 -11.70
N GLY A 50 -0.75 -0.63 -12.67
CA GLY A 50 -0.49 0.79 -12.56
C GLY A 50 0.51 1.26 -13.62
N VAL A 51 0.46 2.54 -13.94
CA VAL A 51 1.31 3.18 -14.95
C VAL A 51 2.23 4.16 -14.26
N SER A 52 3.51 4.11 -14.59
CA SER A 52 4.51 5.09 -14.17
C SER A 52 5.49 5.32 -15.32
N ARG A 53 6.02 6.54 -15.44
CA ARG A 53 7.13 6.82 -16.35
C ARG A 53 8.46 6.31 -15.82
N CYS A 54 8.62 6.29 -14.50
CA CYS A 54 9.79 5.76 -13.82
C CYS A 54 9.48 4.38 -13.25
N ARG A 55 10.25 3.37 -13.66
CA ARG A 55 10.12 2.02 -13.11
C ARG A 55 10.28 2.07 -11.59
N ASN A 56 9.38 1.39 -10.88
CA ASN A 56 9.36 1.29 -9.42
C ASN A 56 9.18 2.63 -8.65
N ALA A 57 8.69 3.70 -9.28
CA ALA A 57 8.52 5.01 -8.64
C ALA A 57 7.81 4.93 -7.27
N LEU A 58 6.78 4.08 -7.16
CA LEU A 58 6.00 3.92 -5.93
C LEU A 58 6.79 3.28 -4.76
N LEU A 59 7.81 2.47 -5.05
CA LEU A 59 8.46 1.56 -4.10
C LEU A 59 9.95 1.86 -3.89
N ASN A 60 10.48 2.90 -4.55
CA ASN A 60 11.91 3.26 -4.53
C ASN A 60 12.32 4.12 -3.31
N GLY A 61 11.37 4.54 -2.48
CA GLY A 61 11.60 5.39 -1.31
C GLY A 61 11.86 6.87 -1.62
N GLN A 62 11.79 7.30 -2.88
CA GLN A 62 11.96 8.71 -3.28
C GLN A 62 10.62 9.43 -3.20
N ASN A 63 10.34 10.00 -2.02
CA ASN A 63 9.07 10.65 -1.69
C ASN A 63 9.18 12.18 -1.62
N THR A 64 10.19 12.78 -2.25
CA THR A 64 10.43 14.24 -2.21
C THR A 64 10.73 14.86 -3.58
N ASP A 65 11.19 14.04 -4.53
CA ASP A 65 11.60 14.49 -5.87
C ASP A 65 10.65 13.91 -6.91
N TYR A 66 9.41 14.41 -6.91
CA TYR A 66 8.37 14.06 -7.88
C TYR A 66 7.73 15.32 -8.44
N ASP A 67 7.35 15.25 -9.71
CA ASP A 67 6.80 16.36 -10.47
C ASP A 67 5.74 15.84 -11.46
N TRP A 68 5.24 16.73 -12.32
CA TRP A 68 4.14 16.39 -13.22
C TRP A 68 4.47 15.21 -14.17
N ASP A 69 5.75 14.99 -14.46
CA ASP A 69 6.20 13.95 -15.37
C ASP A 69 6.69 12.69 -14.65
N ASN A 70 7.18 12.76 -13.41
CA ASN A 70 7.88 11.66 -12.75
C ASN A 70 7.56 11.50 -11.25
N GLY A 71 7.94 10.34 -10.70
CA GLY A 71 7.92 10.10 -9.26
C GLY A 71 6.58 9.67 -8.67
N TYR A 72 5.64 9.22 -9.51
CA TYR A 72 4.37 8.65 -9.07
C TYR A 72 3.95 7.46 -9.93
N THR A 73 3.06 6.63 -9.39
CA THR A 73 2.32 5.60 -10.12
C THR A 73 0.85 5.98 -10.17
N CYS A 74 0.19 5.77 -11.30
CA CYS A 74 -1.19 6.16 -11.50
C CYS A 74 -2.03 5.10 -12.21
N HIS A 75 -3.34 5.24 -12.14
CA HIS A 75 -4.28 4.49 -12.98
C HIS A 75 -5.44 5.38 -13.43
N GLN A 76 -6.06 5.02 -14.55
CA GLN A 76 -7.24 5.73 -15.05
C GLN A 76 -8.46 5.43 -14.19
N LEU A 77 -9.31 6.43 -13.95
CA LEU A 77 -10.52 6.22 -13.15
C LEU A 77 -11.44 5.22 -13.86
N ASN A 78 -11.98 4.27 -13.12
CA ASN A 78 -12.82 3.18 -13.63
C ASN A 78 -12.11 2.24 -14.63
N SER A 79 -10.78 2.25 -14.68
CA SER A 79 -9.99 1.38 -15.54
C SER A 79 -8.73 0.95 -14.80
N GLY A 80 -8.85 -0.21 -14.15
CA GLY A 80 -7.79 -0.82 -13.35
C GLY A 80 -7.62 -0.24 -11.95
N ALA A 81 -6.52 -0.64 -11.32
CA ALA A 81 -6.05 -0.25 -10.00
C ALA A 81 -4.53 -0.05 -9.99
N ILE A 82 -4.00 0.43 -8.86
CA ILE A 82 -2.57 0.28 -8.55
C ILE A 82 -2.46 -0.95 -7.66
N THR A 83 -1.83 -2.00 -8.17
CA THR A 83 -1.73 -3.28 -7.46
C THR A 83 -0.27 -3.54 -7.11
N VAL A 84 0.00 -3.66 -5.81
CA VAL A 84 1.33 -3.96 -5.26
C VAL A 84 1.36 -5.39 -4.75
N GLN A 85 2.24 -6.19 -5.33
CA GLN A 85 2.53 -7.54 -4.89
C GLN A 85 3.71 -7.53 -3.92
N LEU A 86 3.48 -8.04 -2.72
CA LEU A 86 4.52 -8.30 -1.74
C LEU A 86 5.20 -9.65 -2.02
N PRO A 87 6.47 -9.86 -1.61
CA PRO A 87 7.22 -11.08 -1.93
C PRO A 87 6.62 -12.36 -1.32
N GLN A 88 5.80 -12.21 -0.27
CA GLN A 88 5.12 -13.28 0.43
C GLN A 88 3.90 -12.72 1.17
N PRO A 89 3.03 -13.57 1.71
CA PRO A 89 1.95 -13.12 2.58
C PRO A 89 2.47 -12.50 3.88
N TYR A 90 1.96 -11.32 4.22
CA TYR A 90 2.31 -10.60 5.45
C TYR A 90 1.06 -10.27 6.28
N MET A 91 1.23 -10.26 7.60
CA MET A 91 0.25 -9.68 8.51
C MET A 91 0.51 -8.18 8.65
N ILE A 92 -0.15 -7.39 7.82
CA ILE A 92 0.02 -5.93 7.76
C ILE A 92 -1.02 -5.29 8.69
N LYS A 93 -0.56 -4.49 9.66
CA LYS A 93 -1.44 -3.73 10.56
C LYS A 93 -1.65 -2.30 10.11
N SER A 94 -0.72 -1.74 9.33
CA SER A 94 -0.86 -0.38 8.86
C SER A 94 -0.31 -0.18 7.46
N MET A 95 -0.96 0.70 6.72
CA MET A 95 -0.47 1.18 5.43
C MET A 95 -0.36 2.70 5.47
N ARG A 96 0.72 3.25 4.91
CA ARG A 96 0.90 4.69 4.74
C ARG A 96 0.94 5.02 3.25
N LEU A 97 0.03 5.86 2.80
CA LEU A 97 -0.07 6.28 1.41
C LEU A 97 0.33 7.74 1.31
N LEU A 98 1.28 8.07 0.43
CA LEU A 98 1.54 9.45 0.00
C LEU A 98 0.80 9.68 -1.32
N LEU A 99 -0.31 10.40 -1.23
CA LEU A 99 -1.06 10.85 -2.41
C LEU A 99 -0.34 12.02 -3.07
N TRP A 100 -0.59 12.22 -4.36
CA TRP A 100 -0.11 13.42 -5.07
C TRP A 100 -0.63 14.69 -4.41
N ASP A 101 0.29 15.57 -4.04
CA ASP A 101 0.03 16.77 -3.25
C ASP A 101 0.63 18.05 -3.85
N CYS A 102 1.18 18.01 -5.07
CA CYS A 102 1.73 19.19 -5.73
C CYS A 102 0.67 20.20 -6.21
N ASP A 103 -0.63 19.89 -6.10
CA ASP A 103 -1.75 20.79 -6.39
C ASP A 103 -2.95 20.57 -5.44
N ASP A 104 -4.04 21.33 -5.64
CA ASP A 104 -5.23 21.32 -4.78
C ASP A 104 -6.20 20.15 -5.04
N ARG A 105 -5.70 19.00 -5.51
CA ARG A 105 -6.54 17.85 -5.85
C ARG A 105 -6.94 17.03 -4.62
N TYR A 106 -8.09 16.37 -4.75
CA TYR A 106 -8.63 15.47 -3.75
C TYR A 106 -8.90 14.10 -4.38
N TYR A 107 -8.70 13.06 -3.59
CA TYR A 107 -8.91 11.68 -3.98
C TYR A 107 -10.01 11.04 -3.13
N SER A 108 -10.80 10.21 -3.78
CA SER A 108 -11.72 9.25 -3.19
C SER A 108 -11.25 7.87 -3.61
N TYR A 109 -11.03 6.96 -2.66
CA TYR A 109 -10.47 5.64 -2.95
C TYR A 109 -11.00 4.57 -1.99
N TYR A 110 -10.71 3.33 -2.29
CA TYR A 110 -10.83 2.20 -1.38
C TYR A 110 -9.57 1.34 -1.51
N ILE A 111 -9.30 0.49 -0.53
CA ILE A 111 -8.20 -0.47 -0.59
C ILE A 111 -8.76 -1.86 -0.39
N GLU A 112 -8.32 -2.77 -1.26
CA GLU A 112 -8.57 -4.20 -1.17
C GLU A 112 -7.25 -4.92 -0.96
N VAL A 113 -7.30 -6.03 -0.23
CA VAL A 113 -6.16 -6.93 0.00
C VAL A 113 -6.53 -8.34 -0.44
N SER A 114 -5.53 -9.10 -0.86
CA SER A 114 -5.68 -10.50 -1.28
C SER A 114 -4.41 -11.29 -0.96
N VAL A 115 -4.58 -12.58 -0.70
CA VAL A 115 -3.48 -13.55 -0.56
C VAL A 115 -3.29 -14.43 -1.80
N ASP A 116 -4.22 -14.36 -2.77
CA ASP A 116 -4.25 -15.25 -3.94
C ASP A 116 -4.47 -14.51 -5.29
N GLN A 117 -4.58 -13.17 -5.26
CA GLN A 117 -4.89 -12.31 -6.42
C GLN A 117 -6.24 -12.58 -7.10
N ILE A 118 -7.07 -13.46 -6.54
CA ILE A 118 -8.39 -13.85 -7.07
C ILE A 118 -9.48 -13.30 -6.17
N ASN A 119 -9.37 -13.56 -4.87
CA ASN A 119 -10.31 -13.16 -3.85
C ASN A 119 -9.79 -11.91 -3.15
N TRP A 120 -10.53 -10.82 -3.31
CA TRP A 120 -10.17 -9.51 -2.77
C TRP A 120 -11.13 -9.09 -1.67
N VAL A 121 -10.57 -8.59 -0.57
CA VAL A 121 -11.34 -8.10 0.58
C VAL A 121 -11.09 -6.62 0.77
N LYS A 122 -12.16 -5.82 0.78
CA LYS A 122 -12.09 -4.39 1.06
C LYS A 122 -11.82 -4.15 2.54
N VAL A 123 -10.67 -3.54 2.83
CA VAL A 123 -10.25 -3.19 4.19
C VAL A 123 -10.40 -1.70 4.49
N VAL A 124 -10.46 -0.85 3.45
CA VAL A 124 -10.64 0.59 3.60
C VAL A 124 -11.62 1.10 2.54
N ASP A 125 -12.59 1.91 2.97
CA ASP A 125 -13.51 2.64 2.06
C ASP A 125 -13.50 4.14 2.39
N ARG A 126 -12.92 4.93 1.49
CA ARG A 126 -12.86 6.40 1.56
C ARG A 126 -13.59 7.04 0.37
N ARG A 127 -14.53 6.34 -0.28
CA ARG A 127 -15.21 6.91 -1.45
C ARG A 127 -16.03 8.17 -1.11
N ILE A 128 -16.53 8.27 0.11
CA ILE A 128 -17.36 9.37 0.61
C ILE A 128 -16.52 10.51 1.24
N LYS A 129 -15.23 10.27 1.55
CA LYS A 129 -14.36 11.26 2.19
C LYS A 129 -13.23 11.67 1.25
N GLN A 130 -13.12 12.96 0.96
CA GLN A 130 -12.03 13.50 0.17
C GLN A 130 -10.71 13.49 0.96
N CYS A 131 -9.69 12.90 0.36
CA CYS A 131 -8.35 12.69 0.92
C CYS A 131 -7.32 13.46 0.10
N ARG A 132 -6.37 14.17 0.74
CA ARG A 132 -5.44 15.09 0.04
C ARG A 132 -3.94 14.79 0.19
N PHE A 133 -3.50 14.27 1.33
CA PHE A 133 -2.06 14.16 1.63
C PHE A 133 -1.66 12.73 2.05
N VAL A 134 -0.76 12.60 3.03
CA VAL A 134 -0.40 11.33 3.66
C VAL A 134 -1.58 10.74 4.42
N HIS A 135 -1.89 9.47 4.17
CA HIS A 135 -2.91 8.72 4.90
C HIS A 135 -2.32 7.49 5.55
N ILE A 136 -2.37 7.44 6.88
CA ILE A 136 -2.09 6.24 7.66
C ILE A 136 -3.42 5.49 7.85
N LEU A 137 -3.43 4.22 7.50
CA LEU A 137 -4.57 3.32 7.59
C LEU A 137 -4.18 2.20 8.54
N LEU A 138 -5.02 1.91 9.53
CA LEU A 138 -4.90 0.72 10.35
C LEU A 138 -5.76 -0.37 9.74
N VAL A 139 -5.13 -1.50 9.41
CA VAL A 139 -5.74 -2.73 8.91
C VAL A 139 -5.90 -3.62 10.14
N SER A 140 -7.13 -3.78 10.61
CA SER A 140 -7.49 -4.61 11.77
C SER A 140 -7.94 -5.99 11.36
#